data_AF-A0A0B1T0K5-F1
#
_entry.id   AF-A0A0B1T0K5-F1
#
_cell.length_a   1.000
_cell.length_b   1.000
_cell.length_c   1.000
_cell.angle_alpha   90.00
_cell.angle_beta   90.00
_cell.angle_gamma   90.00
#
_symmetry.space_group_name_H-M   'P 1'
#
loop_
_entity.id
_entity.type
_entity.pdbx_description
1 polymer ?
#
loop_
_entity_poly.entity_id
_entity_poly.type
_entity_poly.pdbx_seq_one_letter_code
_entity_poly.pdbx_strand_id
1 'polypeptide(L)'
;MSHEDPGNITYADVGGLAEQIRELREVVELPLINPELFRRVGITPPKGCLLYGPPGTGKTAVASQLDCNFLKVVSSAIVDKYIGESARMIREMFNYARDHQPCIVFMDEIDAIGGRRFSEGTSADREIQRTLMELLNQLDGFDSLGKVKVIMATNRPDTLDPALLRPGRLDRKVEIPLPNEQARLEVLKIHANPITKHGDIDYEAVVKLSDGFSCADLRNVCTEAGLYAIRAEREYVIEEDFMKAVRKVGDAKRLETKLDYKPV
;
A
#
# COMPACT_ATOMS: atom_id res chain seq x y z
N MET A 1 -2.72 7.86 17.81
CA MET A 1 -2.96 8.33 16.43
C MET A 1 -1.87 9.33 16.11
N SER A 2 -0.78 8.88 15.50
CA SER A 2 0.26 9.78 15.04
C SER A 2 -0.25 10.46 13.77
N HIS A 3 -0.29 11.80 13.77
CA HIS A 3 -0.11 12.55 12.53
C HIS A 3 1.35 12.31 12.12
N GLU A 4 1.63 11.17 11.49
CA GLU A 4 2.82 11.09 10.66
C GLU A 4 2.51 11.98 9.46
N ASP A 5 3.14 13.16 9.40
CA ASP A 5 3.36 13.80 8.11
C ASP A 5 3.98 12.72 7.25
N PRO A 6 3.28 12.21 6.22
CA PRO A 6 3.88 11.23 5.35
C PRO A 6 5.13 11.90 4.80
N GLY A 7 6.30 11.33 5.07
CA GLY A 7 7.55 11.80 4.49
C GLY A 7 7.27 12.13 3.03
N ASN A 8 7.60 13.36 2.62
CA ASN A 8 7.05 14.07 1.47
C ASN A 8 7.31 13.32 0.14
N ILE A 9 6.63 12.19 -0.07
CA ILE A 9 6.79 11.29 -1.21
C ILE A 9 6.06 11.98 -2.35
N THR A 10 6.83 12.50 -3.29
CA THR A 10 6.28 13.21 -4.44
C THR A 10 5.85 12.19 -5.50
N TYR A 11 5.00 12.57 -6.45
CA TYR A 11 4.67 11.74 -7.62
C TYR A 11 5.91 11.26 -8.40
N ALA A 12 7.02 12.01 -8.31
CA ALA A 12 8.31 11.64 -8.89
C ALA A 12 8.97 10.42 -8.20
N ASP A 13 8.54 10.06 -6.99
CA ASP A 13 9.13 8.97 -6.20
C ASP A 13 8.41 7.62 -6.40
N VAL A 14 7.28 7.60 -7.14
CA VAL A 14 6.52 6.39 -7.47
C VAL A 14 6.58 6.13 -8.97
N GLY A 15 7.47 5.21 -9.37
CA GLY A 15 7.65 4.83 -10.78
C GLY A 15 6.59 3.84 -11.26
N GLY A 16 6.13 4.01 -12.51
CA GLY A 16 5.37 3.01 -13.25
C GLY A 16 3.94 2.70 -12.80
N LEU A 17 3.37 3.46 -11.87
CA LEU A 17 2.00 3.28 -11.36
C LEU A 17 1.04 4.42 -11.76
N ALA A 18 1.31 5.08 -12.89
CA ALA A 18 0.57 6.28 -13.31
C ALA A 18 -0.94 6.04 -13.49
N GLU A 19 -1.33 4.89 -14.04
CA GLU A 19 -2.75 4.51 -14.21
C GLU A 19 -3.43 4.29 -12.85
N GLN A 20 -2.79 3.56 -11.93
CA GLN A 20 -3.33 3.29 -10.59
C GLN A 20 -3.46 4.58 -9.77
N ILE A 21 -2.46 5.48 -9.88
CA ILE A 21 -2.51 6.81 -9.26
C ILE A 21 -3.69 7.59 -9.83
N ARG A 22 -3.86 7.60 -11.15
CA ARG A 22 -4.98 8.30 -11.81
C ARG A 22 -6.33 7.77 -11.32
N GLU A 23 -6.52 6.45 -11.29
CA GLU A 23 -7.75 5.85 -10.77
C GLU A 23 -8.00 6.26 -9.31
N LEU A 24 -6.97 6.22 -8.47
CA LEU A 24 -7.11 6.60 -7.07
C LEU A 24 -7.49 8.09 -6.91
N ARG A 25 -6.90 8.99 -7.72
CA ARG A 25 -7.23 10.41 -7.74
C ARG A 25 -8.67 10.66 -8.18
N GLU A 26 -9.14 9.98 -9.22
CA GLU A 26 -10.53 10.09 -9.68
C GLU A 26 -11.55 9.62 -8.62
N VAL A 27 -11.17 8.64 -7.80
CA VAL A 27 -12.04 8.05 -6.78
C VAL A 27 -12.01 8.81 -5.46
N VAL A 28 -10.85 9.33 -5.06
CA VAL A 28 -10.64 9.92 -3.73
C VAL A 28 -10.54 11.44 -3.81
N GLU A 29 -9.69 11.97 -4.67
CA GLU A 29 -9.39 13.41 -4.75
C GLU A 29 -10.51 14.19 -5.48
N LEU A 30 -11.03 13.68 -6.60
CA LEU A 30 -12.04 14.37 -7.40
C LEU A 30 -13.34 14.65 -6.62
N PRO A 31 -13.90 13.71 -5.80
CA PRO A 31 -15.06 14.01 -4.96
C PRO A 31 -14.78 15.03 -3.85
N LEU A 32 -13.53 15.13 -3.38
CA LEU A 32 -13.15 16.06 -2.32
C LEU A 32 -12.97 17.49 -2.86
N ILE A 33 -12.36 17.63 -4.03
CA ILE A 33 -12.13 18.93 -4.68
C ILE A 33 -13.43 19.46 -5.30
N ASN A 34 -14.15 18.63 -6.07
CA ASN A 34 -15.28 19.07 -6.90
C ASN A 34 -16.58 18.24 -6.64
N PRO A 35 -17.18 18.32 -5.43
CA PRO A 35 -18.41 17.58 -5.12
C PRO A 35 -19.61 18.02 -5.98
N GLU A 36 -19.62 19.26 -6.47
CA GLU A 36 -20.69 19.75 -7.36
C GLU A 36 -20.74 19.01 -8.69
N LEU A 37 -19.59 18.55 -9.22
CA LEU A 37 -19.55 17.83 -10.49
C LEU A 37 -20.37 16.55 -10.40
N PHE A 38 -20.23 15.80 -9.29
CA PHE A 38 -21.01 14.59 -9.02
C PHE A 38 -22.51 14.89 -8.88
N ARG A 39 -22.87 16.00 -8.23
CA ARG A 39 -24.28 16.44 -8.13
C ARG A 39 -24.88 16.82 -9.48
N ARG A 40 -24.13 17.51 -10.34
CA ARG A 40 -24.58 17.92 -11.69
C ARG A 40 -24.76 16.72 -12.61
N VAL A 41 -23.86 15.75 -12.52
CA VAL A 41 -23.93 14.49 -13.29
C VAL A 41 -24.99 13.54 -12.69
N GLY A 42 -25.38 13.72 -11.43
CA GLY A 42 -26.39 12.90 -10.75
C GLY A 42 -25.87 11.54 -10.30
N ILE A 43 -24.55 11.41 -10.11
CA ILE A 43 -23.90 10.18 -9.65
C ILE A 43 -23.49 10.28 -8.19
N THR A 44 -23.64 9.18 -7.46
CA THR A 44 -23.13 9.07 -6.09
C THR A 44 -21.62 8.83 -6.15
N PRO A 45 -20.79 9.64 -5.45
CA PRO A 45 -19.35 9.40 -5.45
C PRO A 45 -19.05 8.08 -4.72
N PRO A 46 -17.99 7.35 -5.13
CA PRO A 46 -17.57 6.13 -4.46
C PRO A 46 -17.19 6.41 -3.00
N LYS A 47 -17.53 5.49 -2.09
CA LYS A 47 -17.29 5.65 -0.65
C LYS A 47 -15.88 5.20 -0.24
N GLY A 48 -15.37 4.14 -0.86
CA GLY A 48 -14.09 3.57 -0.50
C GLY A 48 -13.37 2.88 -1.66
N CYS A 49 -12.06 2.75 -1.49
CA CYS A 49 -11.16 2.10 -2.43
C CYS A 49 -10.38 0.97 -1.75
N LEU A 50 -10.26 -0.17 -2.41
CA LEU A 50 -9.42 -1.29 -1.99
C LEU A 50 -8.20 -1.37 -2.90
N LEU A 51 -7.01 -1.24 -2.33
CA LEU A 51 -5.74 -1.52 -2.99
C LEU A 51 -5.34 -2.96 -2.71
N TYR A 52 -5.06 -3.75 -3.75
CA TYR A 52 -4.62 -5.13 -3.57
C TYR A 52 -3.45 -5.50 -4.48
N GLY A 53 -2.79 -6.62 -4.19
CA GLY A 53 -1.70 -7.18 -5.01
C GLY A 53 -0.51 -7.63 -4.15
N PRO A 54 0.62 -8.00 -4.76
CA PRO A 54 1.77 -8.53 -4.01
C PRO A 54 2.40 -7.49 -3.06
N PRO A 55 3.05 -7.95 -1.98
CA PRO A 55 3.76 -7.07 -1.06
C PRO A 55 4.95 -6.38 -1.75
N GLY A 56 5.38 -5.24 -1.22
CA GLY A 56 6.54 -4.51 -1.75
C GLY A 56 6.30 -3.78 -3.08
N THR A 57 5.05 -3.68 -3.54
CA THR A 57 4.64 -2.93 -4.74
C THR A 57 4.34 -1.45 -4.48
N GLY A 58 4.39 -0.99 -3.23
CA GLY A 58 4.21 0.43 -2.89
C GLY A 58 2.76 0.87 -2.66
N LYS A 59 1.86 -0.03 -2.23
CA LYS A 59 0.44 0.31 -1.95
C LYS A 59 0.29 1.50 -1.00
N THR A 60 1.04 1.47 0.10
CA THR A 60 1.08 2.56 1.09
C THR A 60 1.64 3.86 0.49
N ALA A 61 2.64 3.77 -0.40
CA ALA A 61 3.22 4.94 -1.06
C ALA A 61 2.24 5.61 -2.01
N VAL A 62 1.46 4.85 -2.79
CA VAL A 62 0.43 5.39 -3.69
C VAL A 62 -0.67 6.12 -2.91
N ALA A 63 -1.13 5.57 -1.79
CA ALA A 63 -2.16 6.20 -0.97
C ALA A 63 -1.68 7.47 -0.26
N SER A 64 -0.40 7.50 0.10
CA SER A 64 0.24 8.60 0.83
C SER A 64 0.48 9.86 -0.01
N GLN A 65 0.28 9.80 -1.33
CA GLN A 65 0.48 10.93 -2.24
C GLN A 65 -0.73 11.87 -2.34
N LEU A 66 -1.85 11.53 -1.71
CA LEU A 66 -3.07 12.33 -1.79
C LEU A 66 -2.93 13.57 -0.91
N ASP A 67 -3.12 14.75 -1.51
CA ASP A 67 -2.97 16.06 -0.85
C ASP A 67 -4.18 16.39 0.04
N CYS A 68 -4.36 15.63 1.11
CA CYS A 68 -5.44 15.74 2.07
C CYS A 68 -4.98 15.28 3.47
N ASN A 69 -5.75 15.59 4.52
CA ASN A 69 -5.48 15.04 5.85
C ASN A 69 -5.49 13.50 5.78
N PHE A 70 -4.34 12.90 6.05
CA PHE A 70 -4.12 11.46 5.91
C PHE A 70 -4.01 10.79 7.28
N LEU A 71 -4.99 9.96 7.61
CA LEU A 71 -4.99 9.15 8.82
C LEU A 71 -4.58 7.72 8.49
N LYS A 72 -3.31 7.40 8.72
CA LYS A 72 -2.76 6.06 8.54
C LYS A 72 -3.02 5.20 9.77
N VAL A 73 -3.61 4.02 9.55
CA VAL A 73 -3.81 3.02 10.59
C VAL A 73 -3.40 1.65 10.06
N VAL A 74 -2.60 0.92 10.82
CA VAL A 74 -2.26 -0.47 10.51
C VAL A 74 -3.28 -1.35 11.21
N SER A 75 -4.02 -2.18 10.48
CA SER A 75 -5.13 -2.95 11.05
C SER A 75 -4.66 -3.97 12.09
N SER A 76 -3.43 -4.48 11.96
CA SER A 76 -2.79 -5.35 12.96
C SER A 76 -2.55 -4.65 14.30
N ALA A 77 -2.39 -3.33 14.32
CA ALA A 77 -2.23 -2.54 15.55
C ALA A 77 -3.55 -2.28 16.29
N ILE A 78 -4.70 -2.47 15.62
CA ILE A 78 -6.03 -2.29 16.22
C ILE A 78 -6.44 -3.52 17.04
N VAL A 79 -5.88 -4.70 16.72
CA VAL A 79 -6.21 -5.96 17.39
C VAL A 79 -5.52 -6.01 18.76
N ASP A 80 -6.25 -5.61 19.79
CA ASP A 80 -5.79 -5.75 21.17
C ASP A 80 -6.35 -7.05 21.80
N LYS A 81 -5.73 -7.51 22.89
CA LYS A 81 -6.18 -8.67 23.69
C LYS A 81 -7.39 -8.34 24.57
N TYR A 82 -7.74 -7.06 24.69
CA TYR A 82 -8.79 -6.57 25.57
C TYR A 82 -10.13 -6.45 24.84
N ILE A 83 -11.08 -7.29 25.26
CA ILE A 83 -12.41 -7.42 24.66
C ILE A 83 -13.09 -6.05 24.48
N GLY A 84 -13.27 -5.65 23.24
CA GLY A 84 -14.08 -4.48 22.86
C GLY A 84 -13.33 -3.16 22.78
N GLU A 85 -12.06 -3.11 23.18
CA GLU A 85 -11.19 -1.95 22.95
C GLU A 85 -10.97 -1.71 21.46
N SER A 86 -10.75 -2.79 20.70
CA SER A 86 -10.60 -2.76 19.23
C SER A 86 -11.78 -2.06 18.53
N ALA A 87 -13.01 -2.35 18.95
CA ALA A 87 -14.22 -1.73 18.38
C ALA A 87 -14.39 -0.27 18.83
N ARG A 88 -14.01 0.08 20.07
CA ARG A 88 -14.00 1.47 20.55
C ARG A 88 -13.01 2.31 19.74
N MET A 89 -11.81 1.79 19.50
CA MET A 89 -10.78 2.47 18.72
C MET A 89 -11.24 2.77 17.29
N ILE A 90 -11.94 1.85 16.62
CA ILE A 90 -12.51 2.08 15.29
C ILE A 90 -13.52 3.23 15.32
N ARG A 91 -14.42 3.27 16.30
CA ARG A 91 -15.39 4.38 16.44
C ARG A 91 -14.69 5.72 16.66
N GLU A 92 -13.69 5.75 17.52
CA GLU A 92 -12.91 6.97 17.80
C GLU A 92 -12.13 7.44 16.57
N MET A 93 -11.52 6.52 15.83
CA MET A 93 -10.83 6.81 14.56
C MET A 93 -11.79 7.46 13.55
N PHE A 94 -12.98 6.91 13.36
CA PHE A 94 -13.95 7.47 12.43
C PHE A 94 -14.56 8.79 12.92
N ASN A 95 -14.78 8.96 14.23
CA ASN A 95 -15.20 10.24 14.79
C ASN A 95 -14.12 11.31 14.56
N TYR A 96 -12.87 10.99 14.83
CA TYR A 96 -11.74 11.90 14.57
C TYR A 96 -11.66 12.29 13.09
N ALA A 97 -11.83 11.34 12.18
CA ALA A 97 -11.86 11.61 10.74
C ALA A 97 -13.05 12.50 10.33
N ARG A 98 -14.20 12.38 10.99
CA ARG A 98 -15.37 13.26 10.75
C ARG A 98 -15.12 14.68 11.24
N ASP A 99 -14.44 14.84 12.36
CA ASP A 99 -14.13 16.16 12.93
C ASP A 99 -13.08 16.91 12.10
N HIS A 100 -12.18 16.18 11.42
CA HIS A 100 -11.07 16.73 10.62
C HIS A 100 -11.31 16.70 9.10
N GLN A 101 -12.56 16.85 8.65
CA GLN A 101 -12.92 16.86 7.23
C GLN A 101 -12.31 18.06 6.46
N PRO A 102 -11.78 17.87 5.23
CA PRO A 102 -11.70 16.63 4.45
C PRO A 102 -10.56 15.71 4.93
N CYS A 103 -10.84 14.40 5.07
CA CYS A 103 -9.89 13.42 5.61
C CYS A 103 -9.93 12.09 4.86
N ILE A 104 -8.77 11.47 4.71
CA ILE A 104 -8.59 10.14 4.11
C ILE A 104 -8.13 9.19 5.21
N VAL A 105 -8.92 8.15 5.47
CA VAL A 105 -8.56 7.06 6.37
C VAL A 105 -7.91 5.95 5.57
N PHE A 106 -6.62 5.72 5.77
CA PHE A 106 -5.88 4.63 5.14
C PHE A 106 -5.67 3.48 6.13
N MET A 107 -6.25 2.33 5.82
CA MET A 107 -6.11 1.10 6.62
C MET A 107 -5.21 0.11 5.88
N ASP A 108 -4.01 -0.12 6.41
CA ASP A 108 -3.08 -1.14 5.89
C ASP A 108 -3.35 -2.51 6.52
N GLU A 109 -2.92 -3.58 5.86
CA GLU A 109 -3.06 -4.97 6.31
C GLU A 109 -4.49 -5.33 6.76
N ILE A 110 -5.50 -4.92 6.00
CA ILE A 110 -6.90 -5.13 6.38
C ILE A 110 -7.26 -6.61 6.53
N ASP A 111 -6.49 -7.52 5.96
CA ASP A 111 -6.61 -8.98 6.15
C ASP A 111 -6.41 -9.43 7.61
N ALA A 112 -5.74 -8.62 8.45
CA ALA A 112 -5.62 -8.88 9.88
C ALA A 112 -6.99 -8.92 10.60
N ILE A 113 -7.91 -8.03 10.21
CA ILE A 113 -9.25 -7.91 10.81
C ILE A 113 -10.39 -8.33 9.89
N GLY A 114 -10.16 -8.28 8.58
CA GLY A 114 -11.13 -8.55 7.53
C GLY A 114 -11.07 -9.95 6.95
N GLY A 115 -10.28 -10.87 7.52
CA GLY A 115 -10.17 -12.25 7.05
C GLY A 115 -11.44 -13.08 7.30
N ARG A 116 -11.83 -13.93 6.34
CA ARG A 116 -12.86 -14.96 6.51
C ARG A 116 -12.40 -15.97 7.57
N ARG A 117 -12.95 -15.89 8.78
CA ARG A 117 -12.70 -16.89 9.84
C ARG A 117 -13.99 -17.64 10.12
N PHE A 118 -13.98 -18.95 9.85
CA PHE A 118 -15.11 -19.83 10.14
C PHE A 118 -15.32 -19.97 11.64
N SER A 119 -16.58 -20.22 12.01
CA SER A 119 -17.20 -20.15 13.34
C SER A 119 -16.63 -21.04 14.45
N GLU A 120 -15.53 -21.76 14.24
CA GLU A 120 -14.87 -22.63 15.22
C GLU A 120 -13.66 -21.96 15.92
N GLY A 121 -13.71 -20.64 16.06
CA GLY A 121 -12.61 -19.83 16.59
C GLY A 121 -12.66 -19.57 18.10
N THR A 122 -11.47 -19.42 18.67
CA THR A 122 -11.18 -19.01 20.06
C THR A 122 -11.84 -17.67 20.43
N SER A 123 -11.82 -17.28 21.71
CA SER A 123 -12.35 -15.96 22.16
C SER A 123 -11.78 -14.77 21.37
N ALA A 124 -10.54 -14.87 20.87
CA ALA A 124 -9.90 -13.83 20.06
C ALA A 124 -10.52 -13.68 18.66
N ASP A 125 -10.94 -14.78 18.03
CA ASP A 125 -11.57 -14.73 16.70
C ASP A 125 -12.95 -14.05 16.75
N ARG A 126 -13.70 -14.26 17.86
CA ARG A 126 -14.97 -13.58 18.10
C ARG A 126 -14.80 -12.07 18.29
N GLU A 127 -13.67 -11.65 18.87
CA GLU A 127 -13.33 -10.24 19.01
C GLU A 127 -13.01 -9.60 17.66
N ILE A 128 -12.17 -10.25 16.84
CA ILE A 128 -11.83 -9.76 15.50
C ILE A 128 -13.11 -9.62 14.64
N GLN A 129 -14.00 -10.63 14.69
CA GLN A 129 -15.29 -10.58 14.01
C GLN A 129 -16.16 -9.40 14.50
N ARG A 130 -16.19 -9.11 15.81
CA ARG A 130 -16.91 -7.95 16.34
C ARG A 130 -16.33 -6.63 15.83
N THR A 131 -15.00 -6.53 15.80
CA THR A 131 -14.27 -5.37 15.26
C THR A 131 -14.57 -5.16 13.78
N LEU A 132 -14.61 -6.23 12.99
CA LEU A 132 -15.02 -6.19 11.58
C LEU A 132 -16.46 -5.70 11.42
N MET A 133 -17.41 -6.22 12.22
CA MET A 133 -18.80 -5.78 12.15
C MET A 133 -18.95 -4.30 12.51
N GLU A 134 -18.20 -3.80 13.49
CA GLU A 134 -18.16 -2.38 13.82
C GLU A 134 -17.60 -1.55 12.64
N LEU A 135 -16.50 -1.98 12.02
CA LEU A 135 -15.96 -1.34 10.82
C LEU A 135 -17.00 -1.26 9.70
N LEU A 136 -17.71 -2.35 9.44
CA LEU A 136 -18.78 -2.40 8.44
C LEU A 136 -19.93 -1.43 8.76
N ASN A 137 -20.35 -1.36 10.03
CA ASN A 137 -21.37 -0.42 10.47
C ASN A 137 -20.91 1.04 10.29
N GLN A 138 -19.65 1.35 10.60
CA GLN A 138 -19.11 2.69 10.38
C GLN A 138 -19.04 3.03 8.89
N LEU A 139 -18.67 2.08 8.01
CA LEU A 139 -18.67 2.25 6.55
C LEU A 139 -20.07 2.50 5.97
N ASP A 140 -21.06 1.74 6.43
CA ASP A 140 -22.46 1.90 5.99
C ASP A 140 -23.06 3.22 6.48
N GLY A 141 -22.68 3.63 7.69
CA GLY A 141 -23.09 4.88 8.33
C GLY A 141 -22.51 6.15 7.69
N PHE A 142 -21.57 6.03 6.74
CA PHE A 142 -21.12 7.18 5.97
C PHE A 142 -22.19 7.63 4.99
N ASP A 143 -22.61 8.88 5.17
CA ASP A 143 -23.37 9.58 4.16
C ASP A 143 -22.51 9.72 2.90
N SER A 144 -23.07 9.39 1.75
CA SER A 144 -22.33 9.32 0.48
C SER A 144 -21.71 10.65 0.06
N LEU A 145 -22.22 11.76 0.60
CA LEU A 145 -21.73 13.12 0.40
C LEU A 145 -20.69 13.59 1.42
N GLY A 146 -20.30 12.75 2.38
CA GLY A 146 -19.29 13.08 3.38
C GLY A 146 -17.91 13.31 2.76
N LYS A 147 -17.13 14.24 3.33
CA LYS A 147 -15.74 14.52 2.92
C LYS A 147 -14.71 13.59 3.57
N VAL A 148 -15.15 12.42 4.01
CA VAL A 148 -14.28 11.36 4.52
C VAL A 148 -14.25 10.23 3.50
N LYS A 149 -13.04 9.83 3.10
CA LYS A 149 -12.82 8.71 2.19
C LYS A 149 -12.00 7.63 2.87
N VAL A 150 -12.30 6.37 2.56
CA VAL A 150 -11.59 5.22 3.14
C VAL A 150 -10.82 4.50 2.06
N ILE A 151 -9.53 4.29 2.29
CA ILE A 151 -8.66 3.47 1.45
C ILE A 151 -8.22 2.29 2.30
N MET A 152 -8.43 1.07 1.82
CA MET A 152 -7.96 -0.14 2.48
C MET A 152 -6.90 -0.81 1.60
N ALA A 153 -5.85 -1.37 2.20
CA ALA A 153 -4.83 -2.14 1.49
C ALA A 153 -4.75 -3.58 2.01
N THR A 154 -4.64 -4.54 1.09
CA THR A 154 -4.41 -5.95 1.41
C THR A 154 -3.37 -6.55 0.46
N ASN A 155 -2.60 -7.52 0.96
CA ASN A 155 -1.77 -8.37 0.10
C ASN A 155 -2.50 -9.66 -0.32
N ARG A 156 -3.60 -10.00 0.35
CA ARG A 156 -4.37 -11.24 0.17
C ARG A 156 -5.85 -10.91 -0.03
N PRO A 157 -6.28 -10.57 -1.25
CA PRO A 157 -7.69 -10.26 -1.51
C PRO A 157 -8.61 -11.48 -1.38
N ASP A 158 -8.06 -12.69 -1.51
CA ASP A 158 -8.76 -13.97 -1.39
C ASP A 158 -9.22 -14.29 0.03
N THR A 159 -8.46 -13.84 1.04
CA THR A 159 -8.80 -14.07 2.45
C THR A 159 -9.87 -13.12 2.96
N LEU A 160 -10.17 -12.03 2.23
CA LEU A 160 -11.10 -11.01 2.70
C LEU A 160 -12.56 -11.47 2.77
N ASP A 161 -13.25 -10.97 3.79
CA ASP A 161 -14.68 -11.15 3.97
C ASP A 161 -15.45 -10.49 2.81
N PRO A 162 -16.32 -11.23 2.12
CA PRO A 162 -17.06 -10.70 0.98
C PRO A 162 -18.03 -9.59 1.38
N ALA A 163 -18.36 -9.43 2.67
CA ALA A 163 -19.12 -8.30 3.19
C ALA A 163 -18.39 -6.96 2.99
N LEU A 164 -17.05 -6.92 3.08
CA LEU A 164 -16.26 -5.70 2.77
C LEU A 164 -16.32 -5.38 1.27
N LEU A 165 -16.35 -6.41 0.42
CA LEU A 165 -16.31 -6.29 -1.04
C LEU A 165 -17.67 -5.96 -1.68
N ARG A 166 -18.72 -5.77 -0.87
CA ARG A 166 -20.07 -5.43 -1.36
C ARG A 166 -20.11 -4.00 -1.89
N PRO A 167 -20.83 -3.75 -3.01
CA PRO A 167 -21.10 -2.40 -3.48
C PRO A 167 -21.75 -1.55 -2.38
N GLY A 168 -21.35 -0.28 -2.29
CA GLY A 168 -21.74 0.65 -1.24
C GLY A 168 -20.77 0.72 -0.05
N ARG A 169 -19.67 -0.04 -0.07
CA ARG A 169 -18.59 0.00 0.94
C ARG A 169 -17.24 0.23 0.27
N LEU A 170 -16.73 -0.80 -0.42
CA LEU A 170 -15.52 -0.74 -1.24
C LEU A 170 -15.91 -0.82 -2.71
N ASP A 171 -16.33 0.32 -3.25
CA ASP A 171 -16.85 0.42 -4.61
C ASP A 171 -15.77 0.22 -5.68
N ARG A 172 -14.54 0.64 -5.35
CA ARG A 172 -13.41 0.60 -6.27
C ARG A 172 -12.33 -0.33 -5.77
N LYS A 173 -11.80 -1.13 -6.68
CA LYS A 173 -10.76 -2.13 -6.41
C LYS A 173 -9.65 -1.86 -7.41
N VAL A 174 -8.52 -1.37 -6.91
CA VAL A 174 -7.36 -1.02 -7.73
C VAL A 174 -6.31 -2.09 -7.49
N GLU A 175 -5.97 -2.80 -8.57
CA GLU A 175 -4.88 -3.76 -8.55
C GLU A 175 -3.55 -3.03 -8.70
N ILE A 176 -2.62 -3.31 -7.79
CA ILE A 176 -1.24 -2.86 -7.89
C ILE A 176 -0.40 -4.09 -8.25
N PRO A 177 -0.14 -4.31 -9.55
CA PRO A 177 0.62 -5.46 -10.02
C PRO A 177 2.11 -5.31 -9.71
N LEU A 178 2.88 -6.35 -10.00
CA LEU A 178 4.34 -6.22 -10.04
C LEU A 178 4.74 -5.23 -11.15
N PRO A 179 5.82 -4.44 -10.94
CA PRO A 179 6.28 -3.48 -11.92
C PRO A 179 6.74 -4.17 -13.21
N ASN A 180 6.27 -3.65 -14.35
CA ASN A 180 6.77 -4.03 -15.66
C ASN A 180 8.22 -3.52 -15.88
N GLU A 181 8.86 -3.91 -16.98
CA GLU A 181 10.26 -3.54 -17.25
C GLU A 181 10.51 -2.02 -17.18
N GLN A 182 9.60 -1.23 -17.78
CA GLN A 182 9.68 0.22 -17.77
C GLN A 182 9.51 0.81 -16.35
N ALA A 183 8.54 0.31 -15.58
CA ALA A 183 8.32 0.68 -14.20
C ALA A 183 9.52 0.35 -13.32
N ARG A 184 10.14 -0.83 -13.52
CA ARG A 184 11.36 -1.22 -12.81
C ARG A 184 12.51 -0.28 -13.10
N LEU A 185 12.67 0.16 -14.35
CA LEU A 185 13.67 1.15 -14.75
C LEU A 185 13.45 2.50 -14.04
N GLU A 186 12.21 2.97 -13.99
CA GLU A 186 11.85 4.22 -13.30
C GLU A 186 12.13 4.11 -11.79
N VAL A 187 11.64 3.07 -11.13
CA VAL A 187 11.85 2.82 -9.70
C VAL A 187 13.34 2.71 -9.36
N LEU A 188 14.11 2.01 -10.19
CA LEU A 188 15.55 1.87 -10.01
C LEU A 188 16.26 3.23 -10.13
N LYS A 189 15.89 4.06 -11.12
CA LYS A 189 16.45 5.41 -11.28
C LYS A 189 16.12 6.32 -10.10
N ILE A 190 14.88 6.27 -9.60
CA ILE A 190 14.44 7.03 -8.42
C ILE A 190 15.29 6.67 -7.20
N HIS A 191 15.39 5.39 -6.87
CA HIS A 191 16.17 4.93 -5.71
C HIS A 191 17.68 5.06 -5.89
N ALA A 192 18.16 5.04 -7.12
CA ALA A 192 19.57 5.28 -7.40
C ALA A 192 19.91 6.78 -7.33
N ASN A 193 18.98 7.70 -7.58
CA ASN A 193 19.25 9.15 -7.61
C ASN A 193 20.06 9.70 -6.41
N PRO A 194 19.76 9.35 -5.14
CA PRO A 194 20.52 9.85 -3.99
C PRO A 194 21.91 9.21 -3.82
N ILE A 195 22.26 8.17 -4.59
CA ILE A 195 23.53 7.44 -4.46
C ILE A 195 24.61 8.15 -5.28
N THR A 196 25.78 8.38 -4.66
CA THR A 196 26.97 8.86 -5.36
C THR A 196 27.46 7.79 -6.34
N LYS A 197 27.47 8.12 -7.63
CA LYS A 197 27.85 7.20 -8.72
C LYS A 197 29.07 7.74 -9.44
N HIS A 198 29.88 6.83 -9.96
CA HIS A 198 31.00 7.18 -10.82
C HIS A 198 30.94 6.37 -12.13
N GLY A 199 30.93 7.08 -13.25
CA GLY A 199 30.72 6.50 -14.57
C GLY A 199 29.24 6.34 -14.93
N ASP A 200 29.00 5.87 -16.15
CA ASP A 200 27.65 5.59 -16.65
C ASP A 200 27.22 4.19 -16.18
N ILE A 201 26.03 4.12 -15.59
CA ILE A 201 25.43 2.86 -15.15
C ILE A 201 24.34 2.49 -16.14
N ASP A 202 24.48 1.34 -16.78
CA ASP A 202 23.42 0.79 -17.62
C ASP A 202 22.30 0.18 -16.76
N TYR A 203 21.34 1.04 -16.40
CA TYR A 203 20.15 0.60 -15.67
C TYR A 203 19.27 -0.38 -16.47
N GLU A 204 19.33 -0.37 -17.80
CA GLU A 204 18.57 -1.33 -18.61
C GLU A 204 19.14 -2.74 -18.46
N ALA A 205 20.47 -2.87 -18.44
CA ALA A 205 21.13 -4.15 -18.17
C ALA A 205 20.77 -4.70 -16.77
N VAL A 206 20.72 -3.83 -15.76
CA VAL A 206 20.28 -4.21 -14.41
C VAL A 206 18.81 -4.65 -14.41
N VAL A 207 17.95 -3.92 -15.10
CA VAL A 207 16.51 -4.21 -15.16
C VAL A 207 16.24 -5.55 -15.87
N LYS A 208 16.98 -5.88 -16.93
CA LYS A 208 16.90 -7.18 -17.62
C LYS A 208 17.21 -8.37 -16.71
N LEU A 209 18.03 -8.17 -15.68
CA LEU A 209 18.35 -9.18 -14.66
C LEU A 209 17.38 -9.18 -13.47
N SER A 210 16.48 -8.20 -13.38
CA SER A 210 15.55 -8.00 -12.26
C SER A 210 14.15 -8.57 -12.53
N ASP A 211 14.03 -9.63 -13.32
CA ASP A 211 12.72 -10.14 -13.69
C ASP A 211 11.92 -10.63 -12.49
N GLY A 212 10.65 -10.24 -12.44
CA GLY A 212 9.75 -10.47 -11.31
C GLY A 212 10.07 -9.67 -10.03
N PHE A 213 11.00 -8.72 -10.03
CA PHE A 213 11.33 -7.93 -8.83
C PHE A 213 10.19 -6.98 -8.44
N SER A 214 9.97 -6.83 -7.13
CA SER A 214 9.10 -5.80 -6.56
C SER A 214 9.83 -4.46 -6.41
N CYS A 215 9.12 -3.38 -6.11
CA CYS A 215 9.76 -2.08 -5.85
C CYS A 215 10.68 -2.15 -4.63
N ALA A 216 10.31 -2.93 -3.61
CA ALA A 216 11.16 -3.19 -2.45
C ALA A 216 12.46 -3.93 -2.83
N ASP A 217 12.39 -4.90 -3.75
CA ASP A 217 13.58 -5.62 -4.24
C ASP A 217 14.53 -4.68 -4.99
N LEU A 218 14.00 -3.80 -5.84
CA LEU A 218 14.80 -2.81 -6.57
C LEU A 218 15.47 -1.81 -5.62
N ARG A 219 14.76 -1.36 -4.57
CA ARG A 219 15.36 -0.56 -3.50
C ARG A 219 16.47 -1.33 -2.78
N ASN A 220 16.30 -2.63 -2.58
CA ASN A 220 17.32 -3.47 -1.97
C ASN A 220 18.55 -3.62 -2.89
N VAL A 221 18.37 -3.71 -4.21
CA VAL A 221 19.48 -3.69 -5.18
C VAL A 221 20.32 -2.42 -5.03
N CYS A 222 19.69 -1.24 -4.92
CA CYS A 222 20.39 0.02 -4.69
C CYS A 222 21.18 0.02 -3.37
N THR A 223 20.57 -0.49 -2.29
CA THR A 223 21.21 -0.61 -0.98
C THR A 223 22.43 -1.54 -1.02
N GLU A 224 22.28 -2.71 -1.64
CA GLU A 224 23.35 -3.70 -1.79
C GLU A 224 24.49 -3.19 -2.67
N ALA A 225 24.19 -2.44 -3.73
CA ALA A 225 25.21 -1.79 -4.56
C ALA A 225 26.05 -0.80 -3.74
N GLY A 226 25.41 -0.01 -2.88
CA GLY A 226 26.10 0.86 -1.92
C GLY A 226 26.97 0.08 -0.93
N LEU A 227 26.49 -1.05 -0.40
CA LEU A 227 27.26 -1.91 0.49
C LEU A 227 28.47 -2.55 -0.21
N TYR A 228 28.36 -2.90 -1.49
CA TYR A 228 29.51 -3.40 -2.26
C TYR A 228 30.58 -2.32 -2.44
N ALA A 229 30.19 -1.08 -2.71
CA ALA A 229 31.13 0.05 -2.77
C ALA A 229 31.84 0.27 -1.43
N ILE A 230 31.10 0.29 -0.33
CA ILE A 230 31.67 0.45 1.03
C ILE A 230 32.64 -0.68 1.37
N ARG A 231 32.30 -1.94 1.04
CA ARG A 231 33.20 -3.10 1.26
C ARG A 231 34.48 -3.03 0.43
N ALA A 232 34.43 -2.33 -0.70
CA ALA A 232 35.59 -2.07 -1.54
C ALA A 232 36.32 -0.77 -1.15
N GLU A 233 35.98 -0.17 -0.01
CA GLU A 233 36.55 1.08 0.50
C GLU A 233 36.38 2.27 -0.47
N ARG A 234 35.27 2.28 -1.24
CA ARG A 234 34.91 3.35 -2.18
C ARG A 234 33.77 4.19 -1.64
N GLU A 235 33.82 5.49 -1.91
CA GLU A 235 32.76 6.48 -1.60
C GLU A 235 31.73 6.62 -2.72
N TYR A 236 31.85 5.83 -3.79
CA TYR A 236 30.98 5.87 -4.97
C TYR A 236 30.69 4.46 -5.49
N VAL A 237 29.51 4.31 -6.07
CA VAL A 237 29.03 3.07 -6.69
C VAL A 237 29.37 3.07 -8.18
N ILE A 238 29.81 1.92 -8.69
CA ILE A 238 30.06 1.68 -10.13
C ILE A 238 29.06 0.65 -10.67
N GLU A 239 29.01 0.51 -12.00
CA GLU A 239 28.14 -0.45 -12.68
C GLU A 239 28.32 -1.90 -12.16
N GLU A 240 29.55 -2.33 -11.90
CA GLU A 240 29.86 -3.67 -11.39
C GLU A 240 29.16 -3.97 -10.04
N ASP A 241 29.01 -2.96 -9.18
CA ASP A 241 28.34 -3.12 -7.89
C ASP A 241 26.84 -3.35 -8.06
N PHE A 242 26.19 -2.64 -8.99
CA PHE A 242 24.79 -2.86 -9.34
C PHE A 242 24.57 -4.25 -9.94
N MET A 243 25.48 -4.70 -10.80
CA MET A 243 25.43 -6.03 -11.40
C MET A 243 25.63 -7.16 -10.38
N LYS A 244 26.49 -6.96 -9.36
CA LYS A 244 26.63 -7.89 -8.23
C LYS A 244 25.39 -7.88 -7.35
N ALA A 245 24.85 -6.69 -7.06
CA ALA A 245 23.66 -6.52 -6.23
C ALA A 245 22.42 -7.19 -6.82
N VAL A 246 22.13 -6.97 -8.11
CA VAL A 246 20.96 -7.59 -8.75
C VAL A 246 21.04 -9.12 -8.76
N ARG A 247 22.23 -9.69 -8.97
CA ARG A 247 22.44 -11.15 -8.90
C ARG A 247 22.21 -11.68 -7.49
N LYS A 248 22.76 -11.00 -6.48
CA LYS A 248 22.58 -11.40 -5.06
C LYS A 248 21.11 -11.37 -4.65
N VAL A 249 20.39 -10.30 -4.99
CA VAL A 249 18.95 -10.18 -4.69
C VAL A 249 18.15 -11.22 -5.47
N GLY A 250 18.51 -11.47 -6.74
CA GLY A 250 17.87 -12.50 -7.56
C GLY A 250 18.05 -13.91 -7.01
N ASP A 251 19.24 -14.24 -6.50
CA ASP A 251 19.51 -15.54 -5.87
C ASP A 251 18.77 -15.71 -4.54
N ALA A 252 18.67 -14.65 -3.73
CA ALA A 252 17.86 -14.66 -2.51
C ALA A 252 16.38 -14.94 -2.83
N LYS A 253 15.83 -14.28 -3.86
CA LYS A 253 14.44 -14.46 -4.28
C LYS A 253 14.16 -15.85 -4.84
N ARG A 254 15.10 -16.44 -5.57
CA ARG A 254 15.03 -17.85 -5.99
C ARG A 254 15.02 -18.81 -4.81
N LEU A 255 15.69 -18.46 -3.71
CA LEU A 255 15.64 -19.23 -2.47
C LEU A 255 14.25 -19.14 -1.82
N GLU A 256 13.69 -17.93 -1.71
CA GLU A 256 12.33 -17.71 -1.16
C GLU A 256 11.27 -18.49 -1.94
N THR A 257 11.31 -18.42 -3.28
CA THR A 257 10.38 -19.15 -4.15
C THR A 257 10.47 -20.68 -3.97
N LYS A 258 11.65 -21.21 -3.62
CA LYS A 258 11.85 -22.64 -3.33
C LYS A 258 11.39 -23.04 -1.93
N LEU A 259 11.41 -22.11 -0.98
CA LEU A 259 10.94 -22.34 0.40
C LEU A 259 9.41 -22.42 0.46
N ASP A 260 8.70 -21.63 -0.36
CA ASP A 260 7.23 -21.69 -0.49
C ASP A 260 6.73 -23.03 -1.11
N TYR A 261 7.62 -23.81 -1.73
CA TYR A 261 7.27 -25.07 -2.42
C TYR A 261 7.55 -26.35 -1.60
N LYS A 262 7.68 -26.26 -0.26
CA LYS A 262 7.60 -27.43 0.61
C LYS A 262 6.21 -27.55 1.22
N PRO A 263 5.24 -28.21 0.55
CA PRO A 263 4.13 -28.79 1.27
C PRO A 263 4.71 -29.89 2.17
N VAL A 264 4.54 -29.74 3.48
CA VAL A 264 4.63 -30.86 4.42
C VAL A 264 3.25 -31.50 4.51
#